data_AF-A0A6J6QHP2-F1
#
_entry.id   AF-A0A6J6QHP2-F1
#
_cell.length_a   1.000
_cell.length_b   1.000
_cell.length_c   1.000
_cell.angle_alpha   90.00
_cell.angle_beta   90.00
_cell.angle_gamma   90.00
#
_symmetry.space_group_name_H-M   'P 1'
#
loop_
_entity.id
_entity.type
_entity.pdbx_description
1 polymer ?
#
loop_
_entity_poly.entity_id
_entity_poly.type
_entity_poly.pdbx_seq_one_letter_code
_entity_poly.pdbx_strand_id
1 'polypeptide(L)'
;MRTPGEFSQGHLANAINIDVEDASFDGKVATLDKSVTYAVYCHSGRRSAIATTKMNDTGFTSLFNLDGGIGAWQANGGALVTS
;
A
#
# COMPACT_ATOMS: atom_id res chain seq x y z
N MET A 1 -2.07 -2.53 0.05
CA MET A 1 -3.51 -2.15 -0.04
C MET A 1 -4.27 -2.94 -1.10
N ARG A 2 -3.87 -4.19 -1.34
CA ARG A 2 -4.52 -5.13 -2.28
C ARG A 2 -4.75 -6.42 -1.51
N THR A 3 -5.63 -7.27 -2.02
CA THR A 3 -5.86 -8.60 -1.44
C THR A 3 -4.56 -9.42 -1.40
N PRO A 4 -4.45 -10.40 -0.49
CA PRO A 4 -3.29 -11.30 -0.45
C PRO A 4 -3.04 -12.02 -1.78
N GLY A 5 -4.11 -12.40 -2.49
CA GLY A 5 -4.02 -13.06 -3.80
C GLY A 5 -3.49 -12.15 -4.91
N GLU A 6 -3.84 -10.86 -4.91
CA GLU A 6 -3.23 -9.88 -5.83
C GLU A 6 -1.76 -9.62 -5.49
N PHE A 7 -1.41 -9.61 -4.20
CA PHE A 7 -0.06 -9.36 -3.74
C PHE A 7 0.90 -10.49 -4.09
N SER A 8 0.49 -11.76 -3.92
CA SER A 8 1.32 -12.92 -4.26
C SER A 8 1.65 -13.00 -5.75
N GLN A 9 0.73 -12.58 -6.62
CA GLN A 9 0.93 -12.52 -8.07
C GLN A 9 1.98 -11.48 -8.51
N GLY A 10 2.36 -10.55 -7.63
CA GLY A 10 3.40 -9.56 -7.92
C GLY A 10 3.26 -8.31 -7.07
N HIS A 11 4.36 -7.87 -6.46
CA HIS A 11 4.44 -6.68 -5.61
C HIS A 11 5.85 -6.06 -5.67
N LEU A 12 5.99 -4.82 -5.20
CA LEU A 12 7.30 -4.17 -5.09
C LEU A 12 8.14 -4.88 -4.01
N ALA A 13 9.44 -5.02 -4.25
CA ALA A 13 10.36 -5.65 -3.30
C ALA A 13 10.28 -5.01 -1.91
N ASN A 14 10.34 -5.84 -0.86
CA ASN A 14 10.22 -5.45 0.54
C ASN A 14 8.88 -4.80 0.95
N ALA A 15 7.87 -4.79 0.07
CA ALA A 15 6.55 -4.30 0.43
C ALA A 15 5.89 -5.20 1.48
N ILE A 16 5.17 -4.59 2.41
CA ILE A 16 4.27 -5.31 3.33
C ILE A 16 2.85 -5.31 2.77
N ASN A 17 2.15 -6.45 2.87
CA ASN A 17 0.76 -6.53 2.47
C ASN A 17 -0.18 -6.23 3.64
N ILE A 18 -0.81 -5.06 3.58
CA ILE A 18 -1.99 -4.73 4.37
C ILE A 18 -3.10 -4.45 3.37
N ASP A 19 -4.16 -5.25 3.39
CA ASP A 19 -5.34 -5.06 2.55
C ASP A 19 -6.27 -4.02 3.18
N VAL A 20 -6.70 -3.02 2.41
CA VAL A 20 -7.55 -1.92 2.90
C VAL A 20 -9.02 -2.31 3.00
N GLU A 21 -9.42 -3.36 2.29
CA GLU A 21 -10.79 -3.88 2.27
C GLU A 21 -11.00 -4.95 3.36
N ASP A 22 -9.92 -5.44 3.97
CA ASP A 22 -9.97 -6.41 5.06
C ASP A 22 -10.38 -5.74 6.38
N ALA A 23 -11.24 -6.41 7.15
CA ALA A 23 -11.76 -5.89 8.41
C ALA A 23 -10.68 -5.62 9.47
N SER A 24 -9.50 -6.24 9.35
CA SER A 24 -8.34 -6.04 10.24
C SER A 24 -7.43 -4.88 9.84
N PHE A 25 -7.74 -4.14 8.76
CA PHE A 25 -6.91 -3.05 8.24
C PHE A 25 -6.48 -2.06 9.32
N ASP A 26 -7.44 -1.50 10.07
CA ASP A 26 -7.17 -0.45 11.07
C ASP A 26 -6.27 -0.98 12.19
N GLY A 27 -6.50 -2.23 12.62
CA GLY A 27 -5.67 -2.89 13.64
C GLY A 27 -4.23 -3.14 13.16
N LYS A 28 -4.06 -3.57 11.91
CA LYS A 28 -2.72 -3.79 11.32
C LYS A 28 -1.96 -2.47 11.17
N VAL A 29 -2.61 -1.43 10.65
CA VAL A 29 -2.00 -0.10 10.50
C VAL A 29 -1.58 0.48 11.85
N ALA A 30 -2.37 0.29 12.92
CA ALA A 30 -2.05 0.78 14.25
C ALA A 30 -0.74 0.23 14.83
N THR A 31 -0.24 -0.92 14.32
CA THR A 31 1.04 -1.51 14.73
C THR A 31 2.27 -0.92 14.03
N LEU A 32 2.08 -0.11 12.99
CA LEU A 32 3.18 0.50 12.25
C LEU A 32 3.76 1.73 12.97
N ASP A 33 5.05 1.97 12.78
CA ASP A 33 5.72 3.14 13.33
C ASP A 33 5.29 4.41 12.57
N LYS A 34 4.61 5.33 13.26
CA LYS A 34 4.07 6.58 12.69
C LYS A 34 5.15 7.61 12.35
N SER A 35 6.37 7.44 12.84
CA SER A 35 7.50 8.35 12.56
C SER A 35 8.20 8.05 11.23
N VAL A 36 7.91 6.90 10.62
CA VAL A 36 8.50 6.44 9.36
C VAL A 36 7.70 6.95 8.17
N THR A 37 8.39 7.19 7.05
CA THR A 37 7.77 7.50 5.77
C THR A 37 7.27 6.24 5.07
N TYR A 38 6.00 6.21 4.68
CA TYR A 38 5.42 5.10 3.91
C TYR A 38 5.08 5.50 2.49
N ALA A 39 5.58 4.72 1.53
CA ALA A 39 5.03 4.67 0.18
C ALA A 39 3.89 3.63 0.14
N VAL A 40 2.70 4.07 -0.22
CA VAL A 40 1.47 3.29 -0.19
C VAL A 40 0.93 3.14 -1.61
N TYR A 41 0.62 1.91 -2.00
CA TYR A 41 0.12 1.64 -3.35
C TYR A 41 -0.91 0.51 -3.38
N CYS A 42 -1.73 0.52 -4.42
CA CYS A 42 -2.61 -0.57 -4.80
C CYS A 42 -2.46 -0.88 -6.29
N HIS A 43 -3.50 -1.41 -6.93
CA HIS A 43 -3.45 -1.68 -8.37
C HIS A 43 -3.35 -0.40 -9.21
N SER A 44 -4.24 0.58 -8.95
CA SER A 44 -4.42 1.79 -9.78
C SER A 44 -4.36 3.12 -9.01
N GLY A 45 -4.07 3.11 -7.71
CA GLY A 45 -4.02 4.30 -6.84
C GLY A 45 -5.27 4.57 -6.01
N ARG A 46 -6.45 4.05 -6.40
CA ARG A 46 -7.73 4.34 -5.70
C ARG A 46 -7.76 3.82 -4.26
N ARG A 47 -7.47 2.52 -4.06
CA ARG A 47 -7.47 1.88 -2.73
C ARG A 47 -6.36 2.45 -1.82
N SER A 48 -5.22 2.83 -2.38
CA SER A 48 -4.13 3.43 -1.61
C SER A 48 -4.43 4.85 -1.19
N ALA A 49 -5.14 5.64 -2.00
CA ALA A 49 -5.64 6.96 -1.58
C ALA A 49 -6.54 6.87 -0.33
N ILE A 50 -7.48 5.90 -0.33
CA ILE A 50 -8.34 5.62 0.83
C ILE A 50 -7.49 5.23 2.06
N ALA A 51 -6.53 4.32 1.87
CA ALA A 51 -5.63 3.90 2.94
C ALA A 51 -4.83 5.08 3.51
N THR A 52 -4.27 5.94 2.66
CA THR A 52 -3.49 7.11 3.11
C THR A 52 -4.33 8.10 3.88
N THR A 53 -5.60 8.32 3.50
CA THR A 53 -6.52 9.16 4.29
C THR A 53 -6.74 8.57 5.69
N LYS A 54 -7.10 7.28 5.78
CA LYS A 54 -7.29 6.60 7.07
C LYS A 54 -6.02 6.63 7.94
N MET A 55 -4.85 6.37 7.34
CA MET A 55 -3.57 6.43 8.04
C MET A 55 -3.30 7.86 8.55
N ASN A 56 -3.48 8.88 7.72
CA ASN A 56 -3.32 10.27 8.12
C ASN A 56 -4.20 10.64 9.33
N ASP A 57 -5.47 10.21 9.32
CA ASP A 57 -6.42 10.46 10.41
C ASP A 57 -6.02 9.78 11.74
N THR A 58 -5.15 8.78 11.68
CA THR A 58 -4.60 8.08 12.87
C THR A 58 -3.22 8.59 13.30
N GLY A 59 -2.72 9.66 12.70
CA GLY A 59 -1.51 10.38 13.10
C GLY A 59 -0.24 10.02 12.33
N PHE A 60 -0.34 9.36 11.18
CA PHE A 60 0.78 9.24 10.25
C PHE A 60 0.99 10.56 9.53
N THR A 61 2.21 11.08 9.53
CA THR A 61 2.50 12.42 8.98
C THR A 61 3.28 12.37 7.66
N SER A 62 3.88 11.23 7.32
CA SER A 62 4.73 11.06 6.13
C SER A 62 4.22 9.91 5.26
N LEU A 63 3.27 10.21 4.38
CA LEU A 63 2.61 9.24 3.49
C LEU A 63 2.70 9.69 2.04
N PHE A 64 3.08 8.77 1.15
CA PHE A 64 3.10 8.99 -0.29
C PHE A 64 2.21 7.95 -0.97
N ASN A 65 1.19 8.38 -1.71
CA ASN A 65 0.42 7.49 -2.58
C ASN A 65 1.14 7.34 -3.92
N LEU A 66 1.43 6.11 -4.35
CA LEU A 66 2.00 5.85 -5.67
C LEU A 66 0.93 6.08 -6.74
N ASP A 67 1.08 7.17 -7.49
CA ASP A 67 0.13 7.52 -8.54
C ASP A 67 0.07 6.45 -9.64
N GLY A 68 -1.14 6.15 -10.11
CA GLY A 68 -1.41 5.04 -11.03
C GLY A 68 -1.10 3.63 -10.47
N GLY A 69 -0.66 3.51 -9.22
CA GLY A 69 -0.42 2.24 -8.52
C GLY A 69 0.63 1.34 -9.19
N ILE A 70 0.51 0.03 -8.93
CA ILE A 70 1.42 -0.98 -9.50
C ILE A 70 1.34 -1.05 -11.03
N GLY A 71 0.19 -0.70 -11.61
CA GLY A 71 0.01 -0.68 -13.06
C GLY A 71 0.93 0.35 -13.72
N ALA A 72 0.95 1.58 -13.19
CA ALA A 72 1.86 2.61 -13.67
C ALA A 72 3.33 2.26 -13.41
N TRP A 73 3.64 1.66 -12.25
CA TRP A 73 4.99 1.17 -11.94
C TRP A 73 5.50 0.20 -13.02
N GLN A 74 4.70 -0.82 -13.36
CA GLN A 74 5.06 -1.79 -14.39
C GLN A 74 5.16 -1.15 -15.78
N ALA A 75 4.24 -0.25 -16.12
CA ALA A 75 4.27 0.45 -17.41
C ALA A 75 5.55 1.30 -17.60
N ASN A 76 6.16 1.76 -16.50
CA ASN A 76 7.44 2.47 -16.51
C ASN A 76 8.66 1.53 -16.37
N GLY A 77 8.49 0.22 -16.55
CA GLY A 77 9.58 -0.77 -16.49
C GLY A 77 9.98 -1.18 -15.08
N GLY A 78 9.20 -0.81 -14.07
CA GLY A 78 9.45 -1.19 -12.68
C GLY A 78 9.30 -2.70 -12.45
N ALA A 79 10.28 -3.27 -11.75
CA ALA A 79 10.29 -4.70 -11.44
C ALA A 79 9.30 -5.05 -10.32
N LEU A 80 8.71 -6.24 -10.40
CA LEU A 80 7.92 -6.86 -9.34
C LEU A 80 8.59 -8.15 -8.88
N VAL A 81 8.38 -8.48 -7.61
CA VAL A 81 8.69 -9.79 -7.03
C VAL A 81 7.39 -10.52 -6.71
N THR A 82 7.44 -11.85 -6.67
CA THR A 82 6.34 -12.72 -6.25
C THR A 82 6.65 -13.33 -4.90
N SER A 83 5.62 -13.74 -4.17
CA SER A 83 5.75 -14.49 -2.91
C SER A 83 5.48 -15.97 -3.13
#